data_AF-A0A2K3KYV6-F1
#
_entry.id   AF-A0A2K3KYV6-F1
#
_cell.length_a   1.000
_cell.length_b   1.000
_cell.length_c   1.000
_cell.angle_alpha   90.00
_cell.angle_beta   90.00
_cell.angle_gamma   90.00
#
_symmetry.space_group_name_H-M   'P 1'
#
loop_
_entity.id
_entity.type
_entity.pdbx_description
1 polymer ?
#
loop_
_entity_poly.entity_id
_entity_poly.type
_entity_poly.pdbx_seq_one_letter_code
_entity_poly.pdbx_strand_id
1 'polypeptide(L)'
;GHGFRSDLVDMLIQLKPAFLRFPGQSLRNAFRWKDSVGPWEQRPGHFGDVWNYWTDDGLGFFEGLQLAEDIGAMPVWVFNSGISHTDEIDTRVIAPFVQDALDGIEFAIGPPTSRWGSLRASMGHPQPFDLRYVGVGNEDCGKLNYLGVGQIAQLVELRVKKLKTYPLDVQQMFSNAHVFDKTPRNGPKAFVSEYALIGDRQARNGTLFGAVSEAGFLIGLETNRLDCTFILTIALQDIIAVMRRIGFLY
;
A
#
# COMPACT_ATOMS: atom_id res chain seq x y z
N GLY A 1 11.95 12.43 -15.84
CA GLY A 1 11.16 11.36 -15.21
C GLY A 1 12.07 10.19 -14.92
N HIS A 2 11.94 9.61 -13.73
CA HIS A 2 12.79 8.53 -13.19
C HIS A 2 12.55 7.16 -13.86
N GLY A 3 12.42 7.12 -15.19
CA GLY A 3 12.22 5.88 -15.95
C GLY A 3 10.78 5.37 -16.01
N PHE A 4 9.81 6.08 -15.42
CA PHE A 4 8.40 5.71 -15.55
C PHE A 4 7.88 5.85 -16.98
N ARG A 5 6.98 4.93 -17.34
CA ARG A 5 6.16 5.03 -18.55
C ARG A 5 5.20 6.21 -18.44
N SER A 6 5.43 7.24 -19.25
CA SER A 6 4.67 8.49 -19.19
C SER A 6 3.18 8.30 -19.43
N ASP A 7 2.80 7.43 -20.36
CA ASP A 7 1.40 7.16 -20.68
C ASP A 7 0.61 6.60 -19.49
N LEU A 8 1.23 5.74 -18.68
CA LEU A 8 0.62 5.19 -17.47
C LEU A 8 0.57 6.22 -16.33
N VAL A 9 1.63 7.02 -16.17
CA VAL A 9 1.66 8.09 -15.16
C VAL A 9 0.62 9.16 -15.49
N ASP A 10 0.44 9.51 -16.76
CA ASP A 10 -0.59 10.47 -17.17
C ASP A 10 -2.00 9.97 -16.82
N MET A 11 -2.27 8.65 -16.96
CA MET A 11 -3.52 8.07 -16.51
C MET A 11 -3.69 8.16 -14.98
N LEU A 12 -2.62 7.92 -14.21
CA LEU A 12 -2.64 8.07 -12.74
C LEU A 12 -2.90 9.52 -12.33
N ILE A 13 -2.26 10.50 -12.99
CA ILE A 13 -2.50 11.93 -12.75
C ILE A 13 -3.97 12.29 -13.02
N GLN A 14 -4.54 11.76 -14.11
CA GLN A 14 -5.94 12.01 -14.46
C GLN A 14 -6.94 11.42 -13.46
N LEU A 15 -6.58 10.32 -12.78
CA LEU A 15 -7.38 9.77 -11.67
C LEU A 15 -7.41 10.69 -10.44
N LYS A 16 -6.44 11.61 -10.31
CA LYS A 16 -6.27 12.53 -9.16
C LYS A 16 -6.31 11.81 -7.80
N PRO A 17 -5.49 10.77 -7.60
CA PRO A 17 -5.46 10.05 -6.33
C PRO A 17 -4.98 10.96 -5.21
N ALA A 18 -5.66 10.95 -4.07
CA ALA A 18 -5.17 11.61 -2.87
C ALA A 18 -4.02 10.83 -2.20
N PHE A 19 -3.95 9.51 -2.45
CA PHE A 19 -3.03 8.60 -1.78
C PHE A 19 -2.47 7.53 -2.71
N LEU A 20 -1.22 7.15 -2.51
CA LEU A 20 -0.56 6.03 -3.18
C LEU A 20 -0.06 5.01 -2.16
N ARG A 21 -0.67 3.81 -2.12
CA ARG A 21 -0.22 2.71 -1.25
C ARG A 21 0.78 1.81 -1.97
N PHE A 22 1.92 1.56 -1.32
CA PHE A 22 3.00 0.74 -1.85
C PHE A 22 3.89 0.19 -0.71
N PRO A 23 4.74 -0.83 -0.96
CA PRO A 23 4.77 -1.68 -2.13
C PRO A 23 3.69 -2.76 -2.08
N GLY A 24 3.10 -3.09 -0.93
CA GLY A 24 2.43 -4.39 -0.72
C GLY A 24 3.47 -5.44 -0.31
N GLN A 25 3.11 -6.48 0.45
CA GLN A 25 4.13 -7.28 1.14
C GLN A 25 3.90 -8.79 1.22
N SER A 26 5.02 -9.51 1.31
CA SER A 26 5.17 -10.90 1.78
C SER A 26 6.21 -10.96 2.91
N LEU A 27 6.68 -12.14 3.33
CA LEU A 27 7.64 -12.28 4.44
C LEU A 27 9.04 -12.72 4.02
N ARG A 28 9.19 -13.94 3.48
CA ARG A 28 10.52 -14.52 3.19
C ARG A 28 11.16 -13.86 1.97
N ASN A 29 10.44 -13.86 0.86
CA ASN A 29 10.89 -13.19 -0.37
C ASN A 29 10.19 -11.84 -0.54
N ALA A 30 10.17 -11.08 0.56
CA ALA A 30 9.54 -9.77 0.59
C ALA A 30 10.42 -8.72 -0.08
N PHE A 31 9.77 -7.69 -0.59
CA PHE A 31 10.41 -6.42 -0.87
C PHE A 31 11.17 -5.91 0.37
N ARG A 32 12.46 -5.59 0.20
CA ARG A 32 13.33 -5.00 1.23
C ARG A 32 13.71 -3.60 0.81
N TRP A 33 13.20 -2.60 1.53
CA TRP A 33 13.36 -1.21 1.10
C TRP A 33 14.84 -0.79 1.01
N LYS A 34 15.69 -1.29 1.92
CA LYS A 34 17.15 -1.03 1.92
C LYS A 34 17.86 -1.58 0.69
N ASP A 35 17.40 -2.70 0.17
CA ASP A 35 17.96 -3.31 -1.04
C ASP A 35 17.41 -2.65 -2.33
N SER A 36 16.42 -1.77 -2.18
CA SER A 36 15.75 -1.05 -3.26
C SER A 36 16.15 0.44 -3.37
N VAL A 37 17.19 0.87 -2.65
CA VAL A 37 17.70 2.25 -2.69
C VAL A 37 19.16 2.26 -3.16
N GLY A 38 19.65 3.42 -3.60
CA GLY A 38 20.94 3.54 -4.27
C GLY A 38 20.87 3.22 -5.78
N PRO A 39 22.03 3.03 -6.44
CA PRO A 39 22.11 2.80 -7.87
C PRO A 39 21.34 1.56 -8.29
N TRP A 40 20.39 1.71 -9.22
CA TRP A 40 19.44 0.65 -9.55
C TRP A 40 20.12 -0.58 -10.16
N GLU A 41 21.21 -0.38 -10.90
CA GLU A 41 22.01 -1.44 -11.52
C GLU A 41 22.75 -2.34 -10.53
N GLN A 42 22.80 -1.95 -9.25
CA GLN A 42 23.44 -2.71 -8.17
C GLN A 42 22.41 -3.40 -7.26
N ARG A 43 21.10 -3.19 -7.50
CA ARG A 43 20.04 -3.78 -6.69
C ARG A 43 19.96 -5.28 -6.98
N PRO A 44 19.88 -6.14 -5.96
CA PRO A 44 19.86 -7.59 -6.15
C PRO A 44 18.56 -8.10 -6.75
N GLY A 45 17.48 -7.31 -6.64
CA GLY A 45 16.13 -7.78 -6.91
C GLY A 45 15.69 -8.89 -5.96
N HIS A 46 14.50 -9.43 -6.19
CA HIS A 46 14.03 -10.63 -5.49
C HIS A 46 12.96 -11.38 -6.28
N PHE A 47 12.71 -12.62 -5.87
CA PHE A 47 11.62 -13.42 -6.40
C PHE A 47 10.34 -13.22 -5.56
N GLY A 48 9.32 -12.56 -6.10
CA GLY A 48 8.05 -12.36 -5.39
C GLY A 48 7.24 -13.66 -5.30
N ASP A 49 7.18 -14.26 -4.11
CA ASP A 49 6.47 -15.52 -3.86
C ASP A 49 4.94 -15.42 -3.95
N VAL A 50 4.37 -14.24 -3.70
CA VAL A 50 2.91 -13.99 -3.81
C VAL A 50 2.44 -14.05 -5.25
N TRP A 51 3.22 -13.52 -6.19
CA TRP A 51 2.85 -13.38 -7.60
C TRP A 51 3.68 -14.25 -8.54
N ASN A 52 4.64 -15.01 -8.00
CA ASN A 52 5.45 -16.00 -8.68
C ASN A 52 6.26 -15.43 -9.88
N TYR A 53 6.89 -14.27 -9.70
CA TYR A 53 7.78 -13.65 -10.69
C TYR A 53 8.97 -12.93 -10.06
N TRP A 54 10.03 -12.72 -10.85
CA TRP A 54 11.22 -11.97 -10.43
C TRP A 54 11.05 -10.47 -10.64
N THR A 55 11.50 -9.66 -9.69
CA THR A 55 11.61 -8.20 -9.77
C THR A 55 13.07 -7.79 -9.61
N ASP A 56 13.51 -6.81 -10.39
CA ASP A 56 14.84 -6.20 -10.28
C ASP A 56 14.92 -5.14 -9.16
N ASP A 57 13.77 -4.79 -8.58
CA ASP A 57 13.60 -3.71 -7.61
C ASP A 57 14.07 -2.34 -8.11
N GLY A 58 14.05 -2.15 -9.45
CA GLY A 58 14.26 -0.85 -10.07
C GLY A 58 13.17 0.15 -9.70
N LEU A 59 11.94 -0.31 -9.51
CA LEU A 59 10.88 0.43 -8.84
C LEU A 59 10.96 0.19 -7.32
N GLY A 60 11.83 0.94 -6.66
CA GLY A 60 12.14 0.80 -5.25
C GLY A 60 11.40 1.76 -4.33
N PHE A 61 11.89 1.86 -3.09
CA PHE A 61 11.28 2.69 -2.06
C PHE A 61 11.34 4.18 -2.41
N PHE A 62 12.48 4.65 -2.90
CA PHE A 62 12.67 6.02 -3.35
C PHE A 62 11.75 6.34 -4.54
N GLU A 63 11.71 5.47 -5.54
CA GLU A 63 10.89 5.69 -6.74
C GLU A 63 9.39 5.69 -6.41
N GLY A 64 8.93 4.88 -5.44
CA GLY A 64 7.55 4.91 -4.96
C GLY A 64 7.17 6.21 -4.24
N LEU A 65 8.06 6.75 -3.41
CA LEU A 65 7.89 8.06 -2.76
C LEU A 65 7.86 9.19 -3.80
N GLN A 66 8.79 9.17 -4.75
CA GLN A 66 8.86 10.16 -5.83
C GLN A 66 7.62 10.11 -6.72
N LEU A 67 7.13 8.92 -7.09
CA LEU A 67 5.91 8.78 -7.88
C LEU A 67 4.71 9.41 -7.17
N ALA A 68 4.59 9.23 -5.84
CA ALA A 68 3.51 9.87 -5.08
C ALA A 68 3.60 11.40 -5.18
N GLU A 69 4.79 11.97 -4.99
CA GLU A 69 5.03 13.41 -5.14
C GLU A 69 4.71 13.91 -6.56
N ASP A 70 5.19 13.20 -7.59
CA ASP A 70 5.02 13.55 -9.01
C ASP A 70 3.53 13.58 -9.43
N ILE A 71 2.70 12.68 -8.89
CA ILE A 71 1.26 12.63 -9.18
C ILE A 71 0.40 13.47 -8.22
N GLY A 72 1.03 14.18 -7.27
CA GLY A 72 0.34 15.00 -6.27
C GLY A 72 -0.43 14.18 -5.22
N ALA A 73 -0.04 12.93 -4.99
CA ALA A 73 -0.63 12.04 -4.00
C ALA A 73 0.25 11.94 -2.74
N MET A 74 -0.36 11.56 -1.62
CA MET A 74 0.39 11.24 -0.40
C MET A 74 0.82 9.77 -0.39
N PRO A 75 2.09 9.46 -0.11
CA PRO A 75 2.53 8.08 0.05
C PRO A 75 1.92 7.43 1.30
N VAL A 76 1.49 6.17 1.16
CA VAL A 76 1.14 5.25 2.26
C VAL A 76 2.09 4.07 2.18
N TRP A 77 3.22 4.18 2.86
CA TRP A 77 4.26 3.15 2.83
C TRP A 77 3.90 1.97 3.74
N VAL A 78 3.86 0.77 3.20
CA VAL A 78 3.56 -0.47 3.92
C VAL A 78 4.85 -1.25 4.17
N PHE A 79 5.20 -1.48 5.44
CA PHE A 79 6.47 -2.10 5.83
C PHE A 79 6.29 -3.38 6.66
N ASN A 80 7.30 -4.25 6.63
CA ASN A 80 7.16 -5.64 7.06
C ASN A 80 6.94 -5.73 8.57
N SER A 81 5.90 -6.43 8.98
CA SER A 81 5.52 -6.62 10.39
C SER A 81 5.94 -7.97 10.96
N GLY A 82 6.72 -8.77 10.21
CA GLY A 82 7.05 -10.14 10.57
C GLY A 82 5.93 -11.14 10.27
N ILE A 83 4.89 -10.72 9.55
CA ILE A 83 3.70 -11.51 9.22
C ILE A 83 3.40 -11.43 7.72
N SER A 84 2.87 -12.53 7.18
CA SER A 84 2.33 -12.62 5.82
C SER A 84 1.14 -13.58 5.78
N HIS A 85 0.57 -13.78 4.58
CA HIS A 85 -0.51 -14.74 4.35
C HIS A 85 -0.16 -16.18 4.74
N THR A 86 1.09 -16.61 4.61
CA THR A 86 1.49 -18.01 4.79
C THR A 86 2.42 -18.24 5.97
N ASP A 87 3.15 -17.21 6.41
CA ASP A 87 4.16 -17.31 7.46
C ASP A 87 4.04 -16.18 8.49
N GLU A 88 4.48 -16.45 9.72
CA GLU A 88 4.66 -15.46 10.79
C GLU A 88 5.91 -15.79 11.60
N ILE A 89 6.63 -14.77 12.07
CA ILE A 89 7.75 -14.93 13.01
C ILE A 89 7.25 -14.87 14.45
N ASP A 90 8.04 -15.43 15.37
CA ASP A 90 7.82 -15.23 16.79
C ASP A 90 8.02 -13.75 17.18
N THR A 91 7.11 -13.21 17.96
CA THR A 91 7.14 -11.79 18.38
C THR A 91 8.39 -11.45 19.19
N ARG A 92 9.04 -12.43 19.84
CA ARG A 92 10.30 -12.24 20.57
C ARG A 92 11.47 -11.83 19.67
N VAL A 93 11.38 -12.06 18.36
CA VAL A 93 12.41 -11.70 17.38
C VAL A 93 11.98 -10.57 16.44
N ILE A 94 11.01 -9.74 16.85
CA ILE A 94 10.46 -8.64 16.03
C ILE A 94 11.40 -7.43 15.88
N ALA A 95 12.39 -7.30 16.77
CA ALA A 95 13.25 -6.11 16.85
C ALA A 95 13.91 -5.69 15.53
N PRO A 96 14.43 -6.60 14.67
CA PRO A 96 14.98 -6.22 13.37
C PRO A 96 13.96 -5.56 12.44
N PHE A 97 12.69 -5.97 12.49
CA PHE A 97 11.61 -5.40 11.67
C PHE A 97 11.21 -4.00 12.16
N VAL A 98 11.22 -3.77 13.48
CA VAL A 98 11.04 -2.43 14.06
C VAL A 98 12.15 -1.50 13.59
N GLN A 99 13.42 -1.94 13.68
CA GLN A 99 14.54 -1.11 13.25
C GLN A 99 14.47 -0.83 11.74
N ASP A 100 14.09 -1.83 10.94
CA ASP A 100 13.92 -1.65 9.49
C ASP A 100 12.86 -0.60 9.14
N ALA A 101 11.74 -0.57 9.88
CA ALA A 101 10.71 0.44 9.74
C ALA A 101 11.20 1.84 10.13
N LEU A 102 11.89 1.96 11.28
CA LEU A 102 12.44 3.23 11.76
C LEU A 102 13.48 3.80 10.80
N ASP A 103 14.36 2.95 10.28
CA ASP A 103 15.36 3.33 9.29
C ASP A 103 14.71 3.85 8.00
N GLY A 104 13.60 3.23 7.54
CA GLY A 104 12.86 3.67 6.36
C GLY A 104 12.10 4.98 6.57
N ILE A 105 11.56 5.20 7.78
CA ILE A 105 11.01 6.49 8.17
C ILE A 105 12.12 7.55 8.17
N GLU A 106 13.28 7.27 8.77
CA GLU A 106 14.42 8.19 8.76
C GLU A 106 14.90 8.50 7.33
N PHE A 107 14.92 7.51 6.44
CA PHE A 107 15.21 7.74 5.01
C PHE A 107 14.23 8.76 4.42
N ALA A 108 12.93 8.57 4.63
CA ALA A 108 11.91 9.40 4.00
C ALA A 108 11.82 10.82 4.58
N ILE A 109 11.91 10.97 5.92
CA ILE A 109 11.62 12.25 6.60
C ILE A 109 12.77 12.80 7.44
N GLY A 110 13.86 12.05 7.62
CA GLY A 110 15.02 12.47 8.39
C GLY A 110 15.77 13.65 7.75
N PRO A 111 16.55 14.43 8.54
CA PRO A 111 17.35 15.51 7.99
C PRO A 111 18.45 14.95 7.08
N PRO A 112 18.91 15.71 6.07
CA PRO A 112 19.95 15.25 5.14
C PRO A 112 21.31 14.97 5.80
N THR A 113 21.47 15.31 7.08
CA THR A 113 22.66 15.00 7.90
C THR A 113 22.55 13.68 8.65
N SER A 114 21.37 13.05 8.67
CA SER A 114 21.16 11.76 9.33
C SER A 114 21.68 10.62 8.45
N ARG A 115 21.79 9.42 9.02
CA ARG A 115 22.33 8.26 8.30
C ARG A 115 21.51 7.98 7.04
N TRP A 116 20.19 7.87 7.18
CA TRP A 116 19.33 7.51 6.05
C TRP A 116 18.86 8.73 5.25
N GLY A 117 18.69 9.88 5.90
CA GLY A 117 18.39 11.13 5.20
C GLY A 117 19.52 11.60 4.28
N SER A 118 20.79 11.35 4.64
CA SER A 118 21.93 11.62 3.76
C SER A 118 21.95 10.75 2.51
N LEU A 119 21.48 9.49 2.59
CA LEU A 119 21.31 8.62 1.43
C LEU A 119 20.19 9.14 0.52
N ARG A 120 19.04 9.53 1.06
CA ARG A 120 17.96 10.18 0.28
C ARG A 120 18.50 11.43 -0.44
N ALA A 121 19.25 12.26 0.27
CA ALA A 121 19.85 13.47 -0.29
C ALA A 121 20.87 13.17 -1.41
N SER A 122 21.71 12.15 -1.25
CA SER A 122 22.68 11.75 -2.28
C SER A 122 22.02 11.13 -3.52
N MET A 123 20.81 10.57 -3.36
CA MET A 123 19.96 10.12 -4.47
C MET A 123 19.23 11.28 -5.19
N GLY A 124 19.49 12.54 -4.80
CA GLY A 124 19.00 13.73 -5.48
C GLY A 124 17.77 14.38 -4.85
N HIS A 125 17.29 13.88 -3.69
CA HIS A 125 16.14 14.45 -2.98
C HIS A 125 16.50 14.86 -1.55
N PRO A 126 17.09 16.05 -1.34
CA PRO A 126 17.52 16.48 -0.01
C PRO A 126 16.35 16.82 0.92
N GLN A 127 15.17 17.14 0.39
CA GLN A 127 14.01 17.50 1.19
C GLN A 127 13.32 16.26 1.76
N PRO A 128 12.66 16.34 2.92
CA PRO A 128 11.77 15.28 3.40
C PRO A 128 10.60 15.03 2.44
N PHE A 129 10.19 13.77 2.26
CA PHE A 129 8.92 13.42 1.62
C PHE A 129 7.73 13.66 2.56
N ASP A 130 6.51 13.86 2.03
CA ASP A 130 5.27 13.98 2.82
C ASP A 130 4.73 12.62 3.33
N LEU A 131 5.53 11.93 4.15
CA LEU A 131 5.17 10.61 4.71
C LEU A 131 4.38 10.75 6.02
N ARG A 132 3.11 11.12 5.93
CA ARG A 132 2.19 11.20 7.10
C ARG A 132 1.55 9.87 7.50
N TYR A 133 1.48 8.92 6.57
CA TYR A 133 0.82 7.63 6.78
C TYR A 133 1.74 6.48 6.44
N VAL A 134 1.80 5.50 7.34
CA VAL A 134 2.44 4.21 7.09
C VAL A 134 1.48 3.08 7.42
N GLY A 135 1.65 1.94 6.75
CA GLY A 135 0.91 0.72 6.98
C GLY A 135 1.79 -0.31 7.66
N VAL A 136 1.43 -0.71 8.87
CA VAL A 136 2.10 -1.84 9.52
C VAL A 136 1.54 -3.14 8.94
N GLY A 137 2.38 -3.92 8.29
CA GLY A 137 2.02 -5.24 7.74
C GLY A 137 0.98 -5.25 6.62
N ASN A 138 0.66 -6.45 6.12
CA ASN A 138 -0.28 -6.65 5.02
C ASN A 138 -1.20 -7.83 5.32
N GLU A 139 -2.46 -7.53 5.64
CA GLU A 139 -3.53 -8.53 5.83
C GLU A 139 -3.27 -9.54 6.96
N ASP A 140 -2.60 -9.06 8.00
CA ASP A 140 -2.18 -9.87 9.15
C ASP A 140 -3.35 -10.32 10.06
N CYS A 141 -4.60 -9.93 9.74
CA CYS A 141 -5.75 -10.21 10.59
C CYS A 141 -5.98 -11.73 10.75
N GLY A 142 -6.11 -12.18 12.00
CA GLY A 142 -6.34 -13.59 12.34
C GLY A 142 -5.06 -14.42 12.54
N LYS A 143 -3.87 -13.83 12.36
CA LYS A 143 -2.58 -14.49 12.64
C LYS A 143 -2.31 -14.51 14.14
N LEU A 144 -1.67 -15.58 14.63
CA LEU A 144 -1.45 -15.79 16.07
C LEU A 144 -0.56 -14.69 16.64
N ASN A 145 0.48 -14.30 15.89
CA ASN A 145 1.45 -13.30 16.32
C ASN A 145 1.04 -11.86 16.00
N TYR A 146 -0.18 -11.63 15.49
CA TYR A 146 -0.70 -10.28 15.17
C TYR A 146 -0.69 -9.34 16.38
N LEU A 147 -0.90 -9.86 17.59
CA LEU A 147 -0.84 -9.06 18.82
C LEU A 147 0.56 -8.44 19.05
N GLY A 148 1.63 -9.07 18.58
CA GLY A 148 2.99 -8.51 18.62
C GLY A 148 3.19 -7.35 17.66
N VAL A 149 2.43 -7.29 16.56
CA VAL A 149 2.39 -6.12 15.66
C VAL A 149 1.85 -4.88 16.38
N GLY A 150 1.04 -5.08 17.44
CA GLY A 150 0.62 -4.01 18.34
C GLY A 150 1.81 -3.25 18.96
N GLN A 151 2.95 -3.89 19.19
CA GLN A 151 4.16 -3.20 19.69
C GLN A 151 4.77 -2.30 18.61
N ILE A 152 4.83 -2.77 17.36
CA ILE A 152 5.24 -1.94 16.22
C ILE A 152 4.28 -0.76 16.03
N ALA A 153 2.97 -1.02 16.04
CA ALA A 153 1.95 0.01 15.83
C ALA A 153 1.89 1.04 16.98
N GLN A 154 2.18 0.63 18.22
CA GLN A 154 2.31 1.54 19.37
C GLN A 154 3.53 2.45 19.25
N LEU A 155 4.66 1.93 18.74
CA LEU A 155 5.86 2.73 18.50
C LEU A 155 5.69 3.76 17.37
N VAL A 156 4.70 3.53 16.49
CA VAL A 156 4.40 4.40 15.33
C VAL A 156 3.07 5.16 15.51
N GLU A 157 2.43 5.10 16.70
CA GLU A 157 1.15 5.76 17.05
C GLU A 157 -0.01 5.56 16.05
N LEU A 158 -0.08 4.42 15.36
CA LEU A 158 -1.12 4.20 14.34
C LEU A 158 -2.34 3.44 14.88
N ARG A 159 -3.52 4.06 14.77
CA ARG A 159 -4.83 3.42 15.02
C ARG A 159 -5.74 3.56 13.80
N VAL A 160 -5.50 2.71 12.80
CA VAL A 160 -6.33 2.65 11.59
C VAL A 160 -6.84 1.23 11.40
N LYS A 161 -8.16 1.08 11.29
CA LYS A 161 -8.77 -0.21 10.94
C LYS A 161 -8.71 -0.37 9.43
N LYS A 162 -7.87 -1.29 8.92
CA LYS A 162 -7.87 -1.66 7.50
C LYS A 162 -9.12 -2.49 7.20
N LEU A 163 -9.86 -2.14 6.14
CA LEU A 163 -10.92 -2.98 5.59
C LEU A 163 -10.52 -3.46 4.20
N LYS A 164 -10.70 -4.76 3.98
CA LYS A 164 -10.62 -5.43 2.68
C LYS A 164 -11.99 -6.05 2.39
N THR A 165 -12.51 -5.83 1.18
CA THR A 165 -13.75 -6.48 0.74
C THR A 165 -13.66 -6.87 -0.73
N TYR A 166 -13.93 -8.15 -1.02
CA TYR A 166 -14.01 -8.65 -2.40
C TYR A 166 -15.31 -9.40 -2.63
N PRO A 167 -16.38 -8.67 -2.95
CA PRO A 167 -17.67 -9.30 -3.21
C PRO A 167 -17.60 -10.25 -4.40
N LEU A 168 -18.33 -11.35 -4.28
CA LEU A 168 -18.42 -12.37 -5.32
C LEU A 168 -19.47 -12.01 -6.38
N ASP A 169 -20.41 -11.14 -6.06
CA ASP A 169 -21.40 -10.64 -7.00
C ASP A 169 -21.79 -9.17 -6.70
N VAL A 170 -22.52 -8.58 -7.66
CA VAL A 170 -22.95 -7.19 -7.60
C VAL A 170 -23.93 -6.92 -6.45
N GLN A 171 -24.78 -7.89 -6.09
CA GLN A 171 -25.73 -7.71 -4.99
C GLN A 171 -24.99 -7.60 -3.65
N GLN A 172 -23.94 -8.40 -3.48
CA GLN A 172 -23.05 -8.32 -2.33
C GLN A 172 -22.24 -7.02 -2.33
N MET A 173 -21.81 -6.50 -3.49
CA MET A 173 -21.13 -5.21 -3.52
C MET A 173 -22.05 -4.05 -3.15
N PHE A 174 -23.29 -4.05 -3.63
CA PHE A 174 -24.28 -3.05 -3.23
C PHE A 174 -24.62 -3.12 -1.74
N SER A 175 -24.77 -4.32 -1.17
CA SER A 175 -25.07 -4.46 0.26
C SER A 175 -23.95 -3.92 1.16
N ASN A 176 -22.70 -3.90 0.68
CA ASN A 176 -21.57 -3.30 1.38
C ASN A 176 -21.63 -1.77 1.48
N ALA A 177 -22.49 -1.08 0.72
CA ALA A 177 -22.66 0.37 0.85
C ALA A 177 -23.04 0.79 2.28
N HIS A 178 -23.66 -0.12 3.04
CA HIS A 178 -24.11 0.11 4.42
C HIS A 178 -23.14 -0.42 5.49
N VAL A 179 -21.95 -0.91 5.11
CA VAL A 179 -21.05 -1.62 6.04
C VAL A 179 -20.59 -0.75 7.21
N PHE A 180 -20.56 0.58 7.02
CA PHE A 180 -20.10 1.54 8.04
C PHE A 180 -21.23 2.28 8.77
N ASP A 181 -22.49 2.11 8.38
CA ASP A 181 -23.62 2.90 8.89
C ASP A 181 -23.81 2.75 10.41
N LYS A 182 -23.46 1.57 10.95
CA LYS A 182 -23.55 1.26 12.39
C LYS A 182 -22.21 1.32 13.12
N THR A 183 -21.13 1.74 12.45
CA THR A 183 -19.79 1.81 13.07
C THR A 183 -19.75 2.94 14.10
N PRO A 184 -19.25 2.72 15.33
CA PRO A 184 -19.13 3.77 16.34
C PRO A 184 -18.28 4.96 15.87
N ARG A 185 -18.75 6.19 16.14
CA ARG A 185 -18.08 7.43 15.67
C ARG A 185 -16.93 7.91 16.56
N ASN A 186 -16.80 7.34 17.76
CA ASN A 186 -15.73 7.62 18.71
C ASN A 186 -14.53 6.65 18.58
N GLY A 187 -14.58 5.72 17.62
CA GLY A 187 -13.56 4.71 17.40
C GLY A 187 -12.42 5.16 16.47
N PRO A 188 -11.43 4.27 16.24
CA PRO A 188 -10.38 4.52 15.25
C PRO A 188 -10.96 4.72 13.85
N LYS A 189 -10.31 5.56 13.05
CA LYS A 189 -10.72 5.78 11.65
C LYS A 189 -10.44 4.51 10.81
N ALA A 190 -11.16 4.36 9.71
CA ALA A 190 -11.10 3.18 8.86
C ALA A 190 -10.41 3.50 7.52
N PHE A 191 -9.49 2.65 7.08
CA PHE A 191 -8.83 2.76 5.79
C PHE A 191 -9.29 1.62 4.88
N VAL A 192 -10.00 1.96 3.79
CA VAL A 192 -10.39 0.97 2.78
C VAL A 192 -9.26 0.90 1.76
N SER A 193 -8.30 0.02 2.03
CA SER A 193 -7.06 -0.05 1.26
C SER A 193 -7.18 -0.87 -0.01
N GLU A 194 -8.13 -1.82 -0.05
CA GLU A 194 -8.35 -2.75 -1.16
C GLU A 194 -9.84 -3.12 -1.26
N TYR A 195 -10.42 -2.93 -2.43
CA TYR A 195 -11.75 -3.41 -2.78
C TYR A 195 -11.83 -3.64 -4.29
N ALA A 196 -12.54 -4.69 -4.69
CA ALA A 196 -12.90 -4.93 -6.08
C ALA A 196 -14.03 -5.97 -6.11
N LEU A 197 -14.97 -5.83 -7.04
CA LEU A 197 -15.83 -6.95 -7.40
C LEU A 197 -14.98 -8.02 -8.12
N ILE A 198 -15.01 -9.29 -7.70
CA ILE A 198 -14.11 -10.33 -8.28
C ILE A 198 -14.80 -11.62 -8.74
N GLY A 199 -16.01 -11.93 -8.27
CA GLY A 199 -16.61 -13.26 -8.48
C GLY A 199 -17.51 -13.42 -9.70
N ASP A 200 -17.93 -12.33 -10.35
CA ASP A 200 -18.73 -12.38 -11.57
C ASP A 200 -17.82 -12.51 -12.82
N ARG A 201 -18.22 -13.29 -13.83
CA ARG A 201 -17.57 -13.30 -15.17
C ARG A 201 -17.48 -11.88 -15.76
N GLN A 202 -18.35 -10.97 -15.31
CA GLN A 202 -18.38 -9.55 -15.66
C GLN A 202 -17.26 -8.71 -15.02
N ALA A 203 -16.67 -9.15 -13.90
CA ALA A 203 -15.68 -8.37 -13.17
C ALA A 203 -14.29 -8.37 -13.82
N ARG A 204 -13.92 -9.44 -14.53
CA ARG A 204 -12.61 -9.56 -15.20
C ARG A 204 -12.39 -8.55 -16.33
N ASN A 205 -13.45 -7.93 -16.84
CA ASN A 205 -13.42 -7.05 -18.01
C ASN A 205 -13.79 -5.58 -17.70
N GLY A 206 -13.95 -5.20 -16.43
CA GLY A 206 -14.35 -3.82 -16.07
C GLY A 206 -15.71 -3.42 -16.66
N THR A 207 -16.76 -4.19 -16.34
CA THR A 207 -18.10 -3.93 -16.87
C THR A 207 -18.78 -2.72 -16.23
N LEU A 208 -19.70 -2.08 -16.95
CA LEU A 208 -20.54 -1.01 -16.42
C LEU A 208 -21.26 -1.43 -15.13
N PHE A 209 -21.79 -2.65 -15.08
CA PHE A 209 -22.54 -3.12 -13.91
C PHE A 209 -21.63 -3.30 -12.68
N GLY A 210 -20.41 -3.81 -12.88
CA GLY A 210 -19.39 -3.85 -11.83
C GLY A 210 -19.01 -2.45 -11.33
N ALA A 211 -18.69 -1.53 -12.25
CA ALA A 211 -18.32 -0.16 -11.91
C ALA A 211 -19.43 0.60 -11.16
N VAL A 212 -20.70 0.42 -11.54
CA VAL A 212 -21.84 1.04 -10.84
C VAL A 212 -22.02 0.44 -9.44
N SER A 213 -21.79 -0.86 -9.27
CA SER A 213 -21.83 -1.50 -7.95
C SER A 213 -20.73 -0.98 -7.02
N GLU A 214 -19.53 -0.81 -7.55
CA GLU A 214 -18.39 -0.23 -6.83
C GLU A 214 -18.64 1.23 -6.48
N ALA A 215 -19.23 2.02 -7.39
CA ALA A 215 -19.66 3.39 -7.10
C ALA A 215 -20.70 3.44 -5.97
N GLY A 216 -21.64 2.50 -5.92
CA GLY A 216 -22.60 2.37 -4.82
C GLY A 216 -21.91 2.16 -3.46
N PHE A 217 -20.90 1.29 -3.42
CA PHE A 217 -20.07 1.11 -2.23
C PHE A 217 -19.31 2.39 -1.83
N LEU A 218 -18.71 3.09 -2.81
CA LEU A 218 -17.99 4.35 -2.57
C LEU A 218 -18.89 5.47 -2.05
N ILE A 219 -20.14 5.59 -2.53
CA ILE A 219 -21.13 6.54 -1.99
C ILE A 219 -21.41 6.24 -0.51
N GLY A 220 -21.48 4.96 -0.15
CA GLY A 220 -21.58 4.52 1.25
C GLY A 220 -20.39 5.00 2.10
N LEU A 221 -19.17 4.89 1.58
CA LEU A 221 -17.97 5.43 2.24
C LEU A 221 -18.05 6.96 2.38
N GLU A 222 -18.44 7.66 1.33
CA GLU A 222 -18.52 9.13 1.34
C GLU A 222 -19.57 9.63 2.35
N THR A 223 -20.72 8.95 2.43
CA THR A 223 -21.79 9.25 3.40
C THR A 223 -21.29 9.13 4.84
N ASN A 224 -20.34 8.22 5.09
CA ASN A 224 -19.76 7.99 6.40
C ASN A 224 -18.46 8.79 6.66
N ARG A 225 -18.02 9.68 5.75
CA ARG A 225 -16.66 10.28 5.74
C ARG A 225 -16.34 11.26 6.88
N LEU A 226 -17.33 12.01 7.34
CA LEU A 226 -17.14 13.01 8.42
C LEU A 226 -16.93 12.32 9.77
N ASP A 227 -17.43 11.10 9.84
CA ASP A 227 -17.50 10.28 11.02
C ASP A 227 -16.36 9.26 11.06
N CYS A 228 -15.95 8.76 9.90
CA CYS A 228 -14.79 7.90 9.67
C CYS A 228 -13.93 8.48 8.54
N THR A 229 -12.68 8.86 8.80
CA THR A 229 -11.75 9.28 7.75
C THR A 229 -11.39 8.06 6.92
N PHE A 230 -12.01 7.93 5.74
CA PHE A 230 -11.67 6.91 4.76
C PHE A 230 -10.53 7.42 3.89
N ILE A 231 -9.39 6.75 3.98
CA ILE A 231 -8.37 6.82 2.95
C ILE A 231 -8.78 5.75 1.91
N LEU A 232 -8.70 6.06 0.63
CA LEU A 232 -8.98 5.11 -0.44
C LEU A 232 -7.70 4.99 -1.25
N THR A 233 -7.19 3.78 -1.40
CA THR A 233 -6.07 3.53 -2.29
C THR A 233 -6.43 2.44 -3.27
N ILE A 234 -6.10 2.66 -4.52
CA ILE A 234 -5.87 1.56 -5.45
C ILE A 234 -4.42 1.15 -5.21
N ALA A 235 -4.15 -0.09 -4.81
CA ALA A 235 -2.78 -0.52 -4.61
C ALA A 235 -2.03 -0.49 -5.96
N LEU A 236 -0.80 0.04 -5.98
CA LEU A 236 -0.01 0.08 -7.22
C LEU A 236 0.21 -1.34 -7.81
N GLN A 237 0.27 -2.37 -6.94
CA GLN A 237 0.32 -3.78 -7.36
C GLN A 237 -0.96 -4.25 -8.07
N ASP A 238 -2.15 -3.76 -7.66
CA ASP A 238 -3.40 -4.06 -8.34
C ASP A 238 -3.45 -3.37 -9.71
N ILE A 239 -2.89 -2.16 -9.82
CA ILE A 239 -2.76 -1.44 -11.09
C ILE A 239 -1.82 -2.19 -12.03
N ILE A 240 -0.66 -2.67 -11.57
CA ILE A 240 0.28 -3.46 -12.39
C ILE A 240 -0.34 -4.80 -12.80
N ALA A 241 -1.06 -5.47 -11.89
CA ALA A 241 -1.76 -6.72 -12.18
C ALA A 241 -2.90 -6.52 -13.19
N VAL A 242 -3.67 -5.44 -13.07
CA VAL A 242 -4.72 -5.04 -14.04
C VAL A 242 -4.08 -4.66 -15.38
N MET A 243 -3.02 -3.85 -15.39
CA MET A 243 -2.30 -3.41 -16.59
C MET A 243 -1.63 -4.57 -17.34
N ARG A 244 -1.07 -5.58 -16.63
CA ARG A 244 -0.60 -6.82 -17.26
C ARG A 244 -1.75 -7.68 -17.79
N ARG A 245 -2.87 -7.78 -17.05
CA ARG A 245 -4.05 -8.57 -17.46
C ARG A 245 -4.78 -8.01 -18.68
N ILE A 246 -4.72 -6.70 -18.92
CA ILE A 246 -5.26 -6.04 -20.12
C ILE A 246 -4.22 -5.91 -21.25
N GLY A 247 -3.05 -6.56 -21.14
CA GLY A 247 -2.03 -6.61 -22.19
C GLY A 247 -1.24 -5.31 -22.40
N PHE A 248 -1.22 -4.42 -21.41
CA PHE A 248 -0.58 -3.11 -21.50
C PHE A 248 0.88 -3.07 -21.03
N LEU A 249 1.32 -4.08 -20.26
CA LEU A 249 2.72 -4.29 -19.85
C LEU A 249 3.13 -5.70 -20.31
N TYR A 250 4.25 -5.78 -21.04
CA TYR A 250 4.89 -7.04 -21.39
C TYR A 250 5.44 -7.76 -20.14
#